data_AF-A2DN72-F1
#
_entry.id   AF-A2DN72-F1
#
_cell.length_a   1.000
_cell.length_b   1.000
_cell.length_c   1.000
_cell.angle_alpha   90.00
_cell.angle_beta   90.00
_cell.angle_gamma   90.00
#
_symmetry.space_group_name_H-M   'P 1'
#
loop_
_entity.id
_entity.type
_entity.pdbx_description
1 polymer ?
#
loop_
_entity_poly.entity_id
_entity_poly.type
_entity_poly.pdbx_seq_one_letter_code
_entity_poly.pdbx_strand_id
1 'polypeptide(L)'
;MVLIKLDNETLERINNYNTCDKFTIAVNKVEITLNKSFAVASSKMVYSQYLLDKSIEMVDSNADVKSEDTYNVLKDILQYSKTEIECDKVVLKDLFHIGLNLEMRKLCNLYKKYVIDEMELNKSNCIELLEYYFDISSQTDISTCIDYISSHFYGINDDQLKSISTKLGLDILIRIFSNKELAVKDENSLASFIISLTKENEIFHPLIEFIHFEFCSKQIIDEIQNLTNTGNCLSIVKPLHDSLLRAIAPNTLNPRSFDPENLSSIISQYKLCENFENIYKFLDKISENGNQDMMIQAYKAGLTSKTQNKFARNVLHVASMRGNLRLVKSLIECGCDKNTFDKSKFTPLSLASAYGHIEVVKYLFTVGADKEGSDGFDDNKNTPLICASTYNQLEVVKYLITIGANKKAKDENGKTSLFNALIKGHTDVAKYLISIGANKEAKNNDDMTPLMYASYNGYLDTVKYLATFQPDIEARNSRGYTAFFLAIQMSHFDVAQYLISIGANKEAKLSNDETPLIFASENGNIEAVKYLISIGANKEAKNCYGKTALIIAAESSQLEVVKYLISIGADKTAKGEVKAYLQTI
;
A
#
# COMPACT_ATOMS: atom_id res chain seq x y z
N MET A 1 25.03 9.58 -16.12
CA MET A 1 25.43 10.97 -15.90
C MET A 1 24.19 11.79 -15.59
N VAL A 2 24.30 12.76 -14.68
CA VAL A 2 23.23 13.66 -14.24
C VAL A 2 23.56 15.05 -14.77
N LEU A 3 22.61 15.69 -15.45
CA LEU A 3 22.74 17.08 -15.86
C LEU A 3 22.38 17.99 -14.68
N ILE A 4 23.36 18.75 -14.20
CA ILE A 4 23.22 19.64 -13.06
C ILE A 4 23.13 21.07 -13.55
N LYS A 5 22.08 21.77 -13.13
CA LYS A 5 21.91 23.21 -13.33
C LYS A 5 22.28 23.96 -12.06
N LEU A 6 23.33 24.79 -12.13
CA LEU A 6 23.85 25.56 -11.01
C LEU A 6 23.15 26.93 -10.95
N ASP A 7 22.34 27.18 -9.91
CA ASP A 7 21.72 28.49 -9.65
C ASP A 7 22.70 29.38 -8.86
N ASN A 8 23.34 30.36 -9.52
CA ASN A 8 24.34 31.15 -8.83
C ASN A 8 24.65 32.55 -9.41
N GLU A 9 23.63 33.29 -9.85
CA GLU A 9 23.78 34.61 -10.50
C GLU A 9 24.68 35.60 -9.73
N THR A 10 24.68 35.56 -8.40
CA THR A 10 25.44 36.55 -7.59
C THR A 10 26.94 36.24 -7.51
N LEU A 11 27.31 34.97 -7.41
CA LEU A 11 28.72 34.57 -7.34
C LEU A 11 29.37 34.49 -8.72
N GLU A 12 28.58 34.19 -9.75
CA GLU A 12 29.00 34.29 -11.15
C GLU A 12 29.40 35.73 -11.49
N ARG A 13 28.61 36.72 -11.03
CA ARG A 13 28.97 38.14 -11.15
C ARG A 13 30.29 38.47 -10.45
N ILE A 14 30.54 37.94 -9.26
CA ILE A 14 31.77 38.20 -8.49
C ILE A 14 33.00 37.57 -9.17
N ASN A 15 32.87 36.37 -9.74
CA ASN A 15 33.99 35.72 -10.43
C ASN A 15 34.35 36.43 -11.74
N ASN A 16 33.36 36.99 -12.43
CA ASN A 16 33.51 37.75 -13.68
C ASN A 16 33.94 39.22 -13.47
N TYR A 17 34.10 39.69 -12.23
CA TYR A 17 34.61 41.03 -11.96
C TYR A 17 36.11 41.12 -12.29
N ASN A 18 36.49 42.07 -13.15
CA ASN A 18 37.86 42.34 -13.64
C ASN A 18 38.81 42.89 -12.55
N THR A 19 38.93 42.25 -11.39
CA THR A 19 39.97 42.61 -10.40
C THR A 19 41.23 41.81 -10.67
N CYS A 20 42.38 42.48 -10.70
CA CYS A 20 43.69 41.88 -11.00
C CYS A 20 44.20 40.87 -9.94
N ASP A 21 43.49 40.69 -8.83
CA ASP A 21 43.91 39.85 -7.71
C ASP A 21 43.46 38.39 -7.92
N LYS A 22 44.44 37.55 -8.28
CA LYS A 22 44.26 36.10 -8.48
C LYS A 22 44.48 35.35 -7.17
N PHE A 23 43.80 34.22 -7.03
CA PHE A 23 44.00 33.28 -5.94
C PHE A 23 43.98 31.85 -6.48
N THR A 24 44.93 31.02 -6.06
CA THR A 24 45.05 29.64 -6.53
C THR A 24 44.57 28.67 -5.46
N ILE A 25 43.64 27.79 -5.81
CA ILE A 25 43.29 26.63 -5.00
C ILE A 25 43.94 25.43 -5.67
N ALA A 26 44.83 24.73 -4.97
CA ALA A 26 45.35 23.47 -5.45
C ALA A 26 44.62 22.30 -4.78
N VAL A 27 44.13 21.37 -5.60
CA VAL A 27 43.57 20.09 -5.14
C VAL A 27 44.48 18.99 -5.65
N ASN A 28 45.17 18.27 -4.76
CA ASN A 28 46.13 17.22 -5.13
C ASN A 28 47.13 17.64 -6.23
N LYS A 29 47.71 18.85 -6.11
CA LYS A 29 48.64 19.48 -7.09
C LYS A 29 47.99 19.95 -8.41
N VAL A 30 46.69 19.83 -8.57
CA VAL A 30 45.96 20.46 -9.68
C VAL A 30 45.56 21.87 -9.28
N GLU A 31 46.18 22.87 -9.90
CA GLU A 31 45.93 24.29 -9.62
C GLU A 31 44.69 24.82 -10.35
N ILE A 32 43.86 25.56 -9.62
CA ILE A 32 42.68 26.25 -10.11
C ILE A 32 42.78 27.72 -9.69
N THR A 33 42.97 28.61 -10.66
CA THR A 33 43.08 30.05 -10.42
C THR A 33 41.72 30.72 -10.49
N LEU A 34 41.36 31.44 -9.45
CA LEU A 34 40.07 32.10 -9.25
C LEU A 34 40.27 33.60 -8.98
N ASN A 35 39.19 34.37 -9.10
CA ASN A 35 39.15 35.71 -8.52
C ASN A 35 39.28 35.61 -7.00
N LYS A 36 40.19 36.40 -6.39
CA LYS A 36 40.44 36.36 -4.94
C LYS A 36 39.16 36.62 -4.11
N SER A 37 38.31 37.55 -4.55
CA SER A 37 37.03 37.83 -3.87
C SER A 37 36.06 36.65 -3.96
N PHE A 38 36.03 35.97 -5.10
CA PHE A 38 35.21 34.76 -5.28
C PHE A 38 35.71 33.59 -4.42
N ALA A 39 37.03 33.38 -4.36
CA ALA A 39 37.65 32.33 -3.55
C ALA A 39 37.33 32.53 -2.06
N VAL A 40 37.50 33.76 -1.56
CA VAL A 40 37.17 34.16 -0.19
C VAL A 40 35.68 34.03 0.11
N ALA A 41 34.79 34.36 -0.83
CA ALA A 41 33.34 34.22 -0.64
C ALA A 41 32.86 32.77 -0.68
N SER A 42 33.54 31.90 -1.41
CA SER A 42 33.08 30.53 -1.69
C SER A 42 33.63 29.49 -0.71
N SER A 43 34.82 29.73 -0.15
CA SER A 43 35.50 28.82 0.79
C SER A 43 35.72 29.50 2.14
N LYS A 44 35.15 28.90 3.20
CA LYS A 44 35.40 29.38 4.56
C LYS A 44 36.84 29.13 5.00
N MET A 45 37.51 28.09 4.49
CA MET A 45 38.93 27.87 4.71
C MET A 45 39.77 29.01 4.12
N VAL A 46 39.55 29.36 2.84
CA VAL A 46 40.25 30.48 2.19
C VAL A 46 39.98 31.79 2.92
N TYR A 47 38.73 32.08 3.29
CA TYR A 47 38.38 33.25 4.09
C TYR A 47 39.16 33.30 5.41
N SER A 48 39.21 32.18 6.14
CA SER A 48 39.87 32.11 7.44
C SER A 48 41.38 32.31 7.32
N GLN A 49 42.02 31.70 6.32
CA GLN A 49 43.45 31.91 6.07
C GLN A 49 43.76 33.33 5.59
N TYR A 50 42.91 33.91 4.74
CA TYR A 50 43.03 35.29 4.30
C TYR A 50 42.90 36.31 5.44
N LEU A 51 42.07 36.03 6.46
CA LEU A 51 41.98 36.85 7.66
C LEU A 51 43.27 36.82 8.49
N LEU A 52 43.98 35.70 8.51
CA LEU A 52 45.25 35.55 9.21
C LEU A 52 46.41 36.20 8.46
N ASP A 53 46.47 36.01 7.14
CA ASP A 53 47.48 36.58 6.26
C ASP A 53 46.83 37.12 4.98
N LYS A 54 46.76 38.45 4.86
CA LYS A 54 46.18 39.11 3.67
C LYS A 54 47.01 38.93 2.40
N SER A 55 48.29 38.57 2.54
CA SER A 55 49.20 38.32 1.42
C SER A 55 49.08 36.92 0.84
N ILE A 56 48.25 36.05 1.43
CA ILE A 56 48.04 34.70 0.90
C ILE A 56 47.41 34.74 -0.49
N GLU A 57 47.99 33.96 -1.39
CA GLU A 57 47.59 33.84 -2.80
C GLU A 57 47.27 32.38 -3.18
N MET A 58 47.53 31.42 -2.29
CA MET A 58 47.33 30.00 -2.57
C MET A 58 46.89 29.21 -1.34
N VAL A 59 46.02 28.23 -1.55
CA VAL A 59 45.67 27.19 -0.57
C VAL A 59 45.75 25.82 -1.20
N ASP A 60 46.46 24.91 -0.54
CA ASP A 60 46.54 23.51 -0.91
C ASP A 60 45.53 22.67 -0.12
N SER A 61 44.84 21.77 -0.82
CA SER A 61 43.96 20.78 -0.24
C SER A 61 44.28 19.39 -0.78
N ASN A 62 44.42 18.42 0.12
CA ASN A 62 44.58 17.01 -0.23
C ASN A 62 43.24 16.31 -0.04
N ALA A 63 42.55 16.00 -1.13
CA ALA A 63 41.27 15.30 -1.12
C ALA A 63 41.43 13.91 -1.74
N ASP A 64 40.75 12.89 -1.24
CA ASP A 64 40.73 11.60 -1.91
C ASP A 64 39.82 11.71 -3.16
N VAL A 65 40.43 11.79 -4.34
CA VAL A 65 39.74 11.98 -5.62
C VAL A 65 39.88 10.71 -6.45
N LYS A 66 38.74 10.09 -6.79
CA LYS A 66 38.71 8.79 -7.46
C LYS A 66 38.53 8.89 -8.97
N SER A 67 37.83 9.90 -9.45
CA SER A 67 37.59 10.12 -10.88
C SER A 67 38.56 11.14 -11.46
N GLU A 68 39.17 10.81 -12.60
CA GLU A 68 40.02 11.74 -13.36
C GLU A 68 39.22 12.95 -13.87
N ASP A 69 37.92 12.77 -14.16
CA ASP A 69 37.03 13.82 -14.65
C ASP A 69 36.69 14.88 -13.60
N THR A 70 36.87 14.56 -12.31
CA THR A 70 36.55 15.46 -11.19
C THR A 70 37.25 16.81 -11.34
N TYR A 71 38.52 16.83 -11.75
CA TYR A 71 39.27 18.07 -11.89
C TYR A 71 38.75 18.96 -13.03
N ASN A 72 38.32 18.36 -14.13
CA ASN A 72 37.74 19.08 -15.26
C ASN A 72 36.39 19.69 -14.86
N VAL A 73 35.55 18.90 -14.20
CA VAL A 73 34.26 19.36 -13.66
C VAL A 73 34.46 20.46 -12.61
N LEU A 74 35.44 20.31 -11.71
CA LEU A 74 35.74 21.33 -10.71
C LEU A 74 36.21 22.65 -11.33
N LYS A 75 37.04 22.60 -12.38
CA LYS A 75 37.42 23.78 -13.18
C LYS A 75 36.22 24.39 -13.88
N ASP A 76 35.36 23.57 -14.46
CA ASP A 76 34.11 24.04 -15.08
C ASP A 76 33.21 24.78 -14.07
N ILE A 77 33.09 24.29 -12.84
CA ILE A 77 32.32 24.94 -11.77
C ILE A 77 32.99 26.23 -11.30
N LEU A 78 34.25 26.16 -10.89
CA LEU A 78 34.90 27.25 -10.16
C LEU A 78 35.58 28.27 -11.08
N GLN A 79 36.28 27.81 -12.11
CA GLN A 79 37.09 28.65 -12.99
C GLN A 79 36.31 29.17 -14.19
N TYR A 80 35.56 28.30 -14.87
CA TYR A 80 34.81 28.66 -16.08
C TYR A 80 33.35 29.04 -15.80
N SER A 81 32.88 28.84 -14.56
CA SER A 81 31.52 29.18 -14.12
C SER A 81 30.43 28.64 -15.04
N LYS A 82 30.59 27.42 -15.55
CA LYS A 82 29.57 26.76 -16.37
C LYS A 82 28.29 26.58 -15.55
N THR A 83 27.15 26.95 -16.13
CA THR A 83 25.83 26.85 -15.48
C THR A 83 25.21 25.46 -15.61
N GLU A 84 25.66 24.69 -16.60
CA GLU A 84 25.19 23.32 -16.88
C GLU A 84 26.39 22.40 -16.97
N ILE A 85 26.39 21.37 -16.14
CA ILE A 85 27.50 20.43 -16.05
C ILE A 85 26.93 19.02 -15.97
N GLU A 86 27.50 18.13 -16.76
CA GLU A 86 27.16 16.71 -16.77
C GLU A 86 28.23 15.94 -16.00
N CYS A 87 27.82 15.24 -14.93
CA CYS A 87 28.73 14.44 -14.13
C CYS A 87 28.05 13.18 -13.59
N ASP A 88 28.83 12.20 -13.14
CA ASP A 88 28.30 10.99 -12.52
C ASP A 88 28.33 11.07 -10.98
N LYS A 89 27.89 9.97 -10.32
CA LYS A 89 27.87 9.89 -8.86
C LYS A 89 29.25 9.88 -8.24
N VAL A 90 30.28 9.39 -8.95
CA VAL A 90 31.66 9.34 -8.46
C VAL A 90 32.23 10.75 -8.40
N VAL A 91 32.07 11.52 -9.48
CA VAL A 91 32.46 12.94 -9.53
C VAL A 91 31.73 13.74 -8.46
N LEU A 92 30.41 13.54 -8.29
CA LEU A 92 29.64 14.22 -7.24
C LEU A 92 30.18 13.93 -5.83
N LYS A 93 30.62 12.70 -5.57
CA LYS A 93 31.21 12.30 -4.28
C LYS A 93 32.60 12.90 -4.09
N ASP A 94 33.44 12.90 -5.13
CA ASP A 94 34.75 13.56 -5.06
C ASP A 94 34.60 15.08 -4.81
N LEU A 95 33.65 15.74 -5.49
CA LEU A 95 33.33 17.15 -5.26
C LEU A 95 32.85 17.42 -3.82
N PHE A 96 32.09 16.50 -3.23
CA PHE A 96 31.68 16.58 -1.83
C PHE A 96 32.89 16.57 -0.89
N HIS A 97 33.83 15.64 -1.06
CA HIS A 97 35.04 15.56 -0.23
C HIS A 97 35.96 16.77 -0.41
N ILE A 98 36.14 17.24 -1.65
CA ILE A 98 36.84 18.50 -1.94
C ILE A 98 36.12 19.67 -1.24
N GLY A 99 34.79 19.68 -1.29
CA GLY A 99 33.94 20.66 -0.62
C GLY A 99 34.11 20.67 0.89
N LEU A 100 34.22 19.52 1.54
CA LEU A 100 34.49 19.43 2.98
C LEU A 100 35.87 20.01 3.32
N ASN A 101 36.91 19.58 2.60
CA ASN A 101 38.28 20.03 2.83
C ASN A 101 38.45 21.54 2.64
N LEU A 102 37.83 22.09 1.60
CA LEU A 102 37.86 23.53 1.32
C LEU A 102 36.79 24.31 2.12
N GLU A 103 35.96 23.66 2.92
CA GLU A 103 34.78 24.24 3.56
C GLU A 103 33.85 25.00 2.59
N MET A 104 33.64 24.45 1.39
CA MET A 104 32.77 24.98 0.32
C MET A 104 31.39 24.32 0.37
N ARG A 105 30.46 24.90 1.15
CA ARG A 105 29.08 24.37 1.32
C ARG A 105 28.34 24.07 0.01
N LYS A 106 28.60 24.84 -1.05
CA LYS A 106 27.94 24.64 -2.34
C LYS A 106 28.29 23.31 -2.98
N LEU A 107 29.56 22.91 -2.94
CA LEU A 107 30.00 21.62 -3.46
C LEU A 107 29.38 20.48 -2.64
N CYS A 108 29.33 20.63 -1.31
CA CYS A 108 28.69 19.63 -0.44
C CYS A 108 27.19 19.44 -0.76
N ASN A 109 26.48 20.55 -1.00
CA ASN A 109 25.05 20.53 -1.29
C ASN A 109 24.69 19.87 -2.63
N LEU A 110 25.63 19.80 -3.58
CA LEU A 110 25.40 19.10 -4.85
C LEU A 110 25.19 17.60 -4.61
N TYR A 111 26.07 16.97 -3.84
CA TYR A 111 25.94 15.56 -3.51
C TYR A 111 24.68 15.30 -2.68
N LYS A 112 24.36 16.18 -1.73
CA LYS A 112 23.10 16.10 -0.98
C LYS A 112 21.88 16.04 -1.91
N LYS A 113 21.75 17.06 -2.77
CA LYS A 113 20.56 17.27 -3.60
C LYS A 113 20.36 16.18 -4.65
N TYR A 114 21.44 15.72 -5.28
CA TYR A 114 21.37 14.84 -6.45
C TYR A 114 21.68 13.37 -6.14
N VAL A 115 22.11 13.05 -4.92
CA VAL A 115 22.42 11.68 -4.51
C VAL A 115 21.68 11.32 -3.22
N ILE A 116 21.78 12.13 -2.17
CA ILE A 116 21.26 11.77 -0.84
C ILE A 116 19.74 11.98 -0.73
N ASP A 117 19.21 13.13 -1.17
CA ASP A 117 17.78 13.45 -1.01
C ASP A 117 16.85 12.52 -1.81
N GLU A 118 17.37 11.79 -2.80
CA GLU A 118 16.64 10.76 -3.56
C GLU A 118 16.78 9.35 -2.96
N MET A 119 17.60 9.15 -1.94
CA MET A 119 17.85 7.84 -1.33
C MET A 119 16.95 7.57 -0.13
N GLU A 120 16.22 6.46 -0.19
CA GLU A 120 15.59 5.87 1.00
C GLU A 120 16.60 5.01 1.77
N LEU A 121 16.66 5.20 3.09
CA LEU A 121 17.54 4.44 3.98
C LEU A 121 17.18 2.95 3.95
N ASN A 122 18.14 2.10 3.62
CA ASN A 122 17.98 0.65 3.57
C ASN A 122 19.31 -0.09 3.85
N LYS A 123 19.28 -1.42 3.89
CA LYS A 123 20.44 -2.27 4.23
C LYS A 123 21.66 -2.04 3.35
N SER A 124 21.50 -1.70 2.07
CA SER A 124 22.63 -1.57 1.13
C SER A 124 23.33 -0.21 1.21
N ASN A 125 22.65 0.85 1.66
CA ASN A 125 23.17 2.22 1.71
C ASN A 125 23.32 2.80 3.12
N CYS A 126 22.88 2.12 4.17
CA CYS A 126 22.90 2.65 5.54
C CYS A 126 24.29 3.08 6.04
N ILE A 127 25.36 2.34 5.67
CA ILE A 127 26.73 2.70 6.07
C ILE A 127 27.24 3.91 5.28
N GLU A 128 26.96 3.98 3.98
CA GLU A 128 27.34 5.13 3.15
C GLU A 128 26.62 6.41 3.61
N LEU A 129 25.34 6.31 3.94
CA LEU A 129 24.57 7.41 4.50
C LEU A 129 25.09 7.82 5.89
N LEU A 130 25.43 6.86 6.74
CA LEU A 130 26.04 7.15 8.05
C LEU A 130 27.38 7.88 7.90
N GLU A 131 28.25 7.44 6.98
CA GLU A 131 29.51 8.12 6.66
C GLU A 131 29.25 9.57 6.20
N TYR A 132 28.32 9.76 5.26
CA TYR A 132 27.95 11.09 4.79
C TYR A 132 27.43 12.00 5.92
N TYR A 133 26.53 11.50 6.76
CA TYR A 133 25.97 12.30 7.87
C TYR A 133 27.00 12.60 8.96
N PHE A 134 27.96 11.70 9.16
CA PHE A 134 29.11 11.93 10.03
C PHE A 134 29.98 13.08 9.51
N ASP A 135 30.33 13.05 8.22
CA ASP A 135 31.14 14.07 7.57
C ASP A 135 30.53 15.48 7.67
N ILE A 136 29.19 15.60 7.55
CA ILE A 136 28.48 16.88 7.70
C ILE A 136 28.04 17.19 9.14
N SER A 137 28.39 16.34 10.11
CA SER A 137 28.04 16.49 11.53
C SER A 137 26.53 16.57 11.81
N SER A 138 25.69 15.87 11.05
CA SER A 138 24.23 15.84 11.26
C SER A 138 23.81 14.85 12.34
N GLN A 139 23.73 15.29 13.60
CA GLN A 139 23.48 14.38 14.73
C GLN A 139 22.14 13.64 14.68
N THR A 140 21.09 14.27 14.15
CA THR A 140 19.77 13.64 14.00
C THR A 140 19.82 12.49 13.01
N ASP A 141 20.42 12.72 11.85
CA ASP A 141 20.47 11.74 10.76
C ASP A 141 21.45 10.60 11.09
N ILE A 142 22.55 10.90 11.80
CA ILE A 142 23.44 9.90 12.39
C ILE A 142 22.66 8.99 13.33
N SER A 143 21.83 9.55 14.23
CA SER A 143 21.02 8.74 15.15
C SER A 143 20.04 7.84 14.40
N THR A 144 19.35 8.36 13.40
CA THR A 144 18.43 7.57 12.56
C THR A 144 19.15 6.43 11.84
N CYS A 145 20.34 6.67 11.30
CA CYS A 145 21.14 5.62 10.67
C CYS A 145 21.60 4.58 11.69
N ILE A 146 22.03 4.99 12.89
CA ILE A 146 22.42 4.06 13.95
C ILE A 146 21.23 3.20 14.40
N ASP A 147 20.05 3.78 14.60
CA ASP A 147 18.84 3.01 14.96
C ASP A 147 18.49 1.98 13.87
N TYR A 148 18.62 2.38 12.60
CA TYR A 148 18.41 1.47 11.47
C TYR A 148 19.46 0.36 11.43
N ILE A 149 20.74 0.70 11.58
CA ILE A 149 21.86 -0.27 11.57
C ILE A 149 21.72 -1.25 12.73
N SER A 150 21.39 -0.77 13.94
CA SER A 150 21.17 -1.64 15.09
C SER A 150 19.99 -2.59 14.87
N SER A 151 18.83 -2.09 14.42
CA SER A 151 17.63 -2.91 14.16
C SER A 151 17.77 -3.90 13.00
N HIS A 152 18.77 -3.70 12.13
CA HIS A 152 19.04 -4.57 10.99
C HIS A 152 20.45 -5.14 11.02
N PHE A 153 21.13 -5.14 12.17
CA PHE A 153 22.58 -5.40 12.28
C PHE A 153 22.97 -6.71 11.59
N TYR A 154 22.24 -7.79 11.84
CA TYR A 154 22.48 -9.08 11.18
C TYR A 154 22.24 -9.08 9.65
N GLY A 155 21.36 -8.20 9.15
CA GLY A 155 21.06 -8.10 7.73
C GLY A 155 22.07 -7.30 6.92
N ILE A 156 23.05 -6.68 7.58
CA ILE A 156 24.11 -5.88 6.95
C ILE A 156 25.33 -6.78 6.78
N ASN A 157 26.03 -6.63 5.66
CA ASN A 157 27.21 -7.42 5.36
C ASN A 157 28.34 -7.13 6.37
N ASP A 158 29.01 -8.18 6.85
CA ASP A 158 30.08 -8.08 7.86
C ASP A 158 31.23 -7.16 7.41
N ASP A 159 31.62 -7.17 6.13
CA ASP A 159 32.67 -6.28 5.61
C ASP A 159 32.23 -4.81 5.65
N GLN A 160 30.94 -4.54 5.41
CA GLN A 160 30.36 -3.20 5.57
C GLN A 160 30.29 -2.79 7.05
N LEU A 161 29.98 -3.69 7.98
CA LEU A 161 30.00 -3.38 9.40
C LEU A 161 31.43 -3.14 9.91
N LYS A 162 32.40 -3.89 9.39
CA LYS A 162 33.82 -3.66 9.67
C LYS A 162 34.31 -2.33 9.12
N SER A 163 33.77 -1.84 8.00
CA SER A 163 34.20 -0.52 7.49
C SER A 163 33.89 0.61 8.48
N ILE A 164 32.81 0.50 9.28
CA ILE A 164 32.49 1.43 10.37
C ILE A 164 33.67 1.53 11.34
N SER A 165 34.27 0.40 11.73
CA SER A 165 35.37 0.37 12.71
C SER A 165 36.58 1.15 12.20
N THR A 166 36.88 1.04 10.90
CA THR A 166 38.02 1.72 10.28
C THR A 166 37.80 3.21 10.02
N LYS A 167 36.56 3.63 9.71
CA LYS A 167 36.27 5.01 9.27
C LYS A 167 35.64 5.89 10.34
N LEU A 168 34.77 5.32 11.15
CA LEU A 168 33.91 6.06 12.10
C LEU A 168 34.32 5.82 13.56
N GLY A 169 35.09 4.76 13.82
CA GLY A 169 35.72 4.50 15.10
C GLY A 169 34.82 3.86 16.17
N LEU A 170 35.38 3.72 17.37
CA LEU A 170 34.79 2.98 18.49
C LEU A 170 33.46 3.57 18.98
N ASP A 171 33.34 4.90 19.05
CA ASP A 171 32.16 5.57 19.63
C ASP A 171 30.87 5.25 18.88
N ILE A 172 30.94 5.17 17.55
CA ILE A 172 29.80 4.80 16.71
C ILE A 172 29.42 3.33 16.93
N LEU A 173 30.40 2.43 17.01
CA LEU A 173 30.15 1.03 17.34
C LEU A 173 29.51 0.88 18.72
N ILE A 174 30.01 1.59 19.73
CA ILE A 174 29.40 1.60 21.08
C ILE A 174 27.92 2.02 20.99
N ARG A 175 27.60 3.07 20.23
CA ARG A 175 26.20 3.50 20.05
C ARG A 175 25.34 2.45 19.35
N ILE A 176 25.89 1.75 18.37
CA ILE A 176 25.20 0.65 17.67
C ILE A 176 24.91 -0.50 18.63
N PHE A 177 25.92 -0.97 19.37
CA PHE A 177 25.79 -2.12 20.27
C PHE A 177 25.02 -1.81 21.56
N SER A 178 25.02 -0.56 22.01
CA SER A 178 24.22 -0.10 23.15
C SER A 178 22.75 0.12 22.80
N ASN A 179 22.39 0.07 21.51
CA ASN A 179 21.02 0.34 21.08
C ASN A 179 20.07 -0.75 21.58
N LYS A 180 18.94 -0.32 22.14
CA LYS A 180 17.87 -1.21 22.63
C LYS A 180 17.27 -2.09 21.52
N GLU A 181 17.36 -1.64 20.27
CA GLU A 181 16.80 -2.33 19.10
C GLU A 181 17.85 -3.22 18.40
N LEU A 182 19.04 -3.42 18.98
CA LEU A 182 20.09 -4.25 18.38
C LEU A 182 19.58 -5.67 18.08
N ALA A 183 19.49 -5.99 16.80
CA ALA A 183 19.01 -7.28 16.30
C ALA A 183 20.17 -8.15 15.79
N VAL A 184 20.51 -9.19 16.54
CA VAL A 184 21.56 -10.15 16.19
C VAL A 184 20.96 -11.52 15.92
N LYS A 185 21.61 -12.31 15.06
CA LYS A 185 21.21 -13.70 14.80
C LYS A 185 21.27 -14.54 16.06
N ASP A 186 22.45 -14.56 16.66
CA ASP A 186 22.76 -15.26 17.89
C ASP A 186 23.97 -14.64 18.56
N GLU A 187 24.16 -14.97 19.84
CA GLU A 187 25.24 -14.38 20.65
C GLU A 187 26.63 -14.83 20.19
N ASN A 188 26.77 -16.04 19.62
CA ASN A 188 28.06 -16.48 19.08
C ASN A 188 28.46 -15.68 17.84
N SER A 189 27.50 -15.37 16.97
CA SER A 189 27.72 -14.55 15.78
C SER A 189 28.15 -13.13 16.17
N LEU A 190 27.45 -12.50 17.11
CA LEU A 190 27.83 -11.19 17.66
C LEU A 190 29.23 -11.24 18.31
N ALA A 191 29.47 -12.25 19.15
CA ALA A 191 30.75 -12.42 19.82
C ALA A 191 31.89 -12.63 18.82
N SER A 192 31.68 -13.45 17.79
CA SER A 192 32.66 -13.71 16.73
C SER A 192 33.02 -12.42 15.98
N PHE A 193 32.02 -11.61 15.66
CA PHE A 193 32.24 -10.31 15.03
C PHE A 193 33.06 -9.37 15.91
N ILE A 194 32.68 -9.20 17.18
CA ILE A 194 33.41 -8.36 18.15
C ILE A 194 34.84 -8.89 18.36
N ILE A 195 35.01 -10.20 18.52
CA ILE A 195 36.32 -10.85 18.60
C ILE A 195 37.16 -10.52 17.37
N SER A 196 36.58 -10.57 16.17
CA SER A 196 37.30 -10.24 14.93
C SER A 196 37.81 -8.79 14.93
N LEU A 197 37.00 -7.84 15.40
CA LEU A 197 37.42 -6.44 15.56
C LEU A 197 38.55 -6.29 16.60
N THR A 198 38.44 -6.97 17.75
CA THR A 198 39.48 -6.90 18.79
C THR A 198 40.81 -7.51 18.35
N LYS A 199 40.78 -8.53 17.47
CA LYS A 199 41.98 -9.12 16.86
C LYS A 199 42.64 -8.17 15.86
N GLU A 200 41.85 -7.31 15.19
CA GLU A 200 42.36 -6.28 14.28
C GLU A 200 42.97 -5.10 15.05
N ASN A 201 42.36 -4.67 16.16
CA ASN A 201 42.89 -3.58 17.00
C ASN A 201 42.37 -3.66 18.45
N GLU A 202 43.28 -3.55 19.41
CA GLU A 202 42.99 -3.60 20.85
C GLU A 202 42.03 -2.49 21.32
N ILE A 203 41.90 -1.38 20.57
CA ILE A 203 40.96 -0.30 20.90
C ILE A 203 39.50 -0.77 20.99
N PHE A 204 39.17 -1.89 20.35
CA PHE A 204 37.82 -2.45 20.33
C PHE A 204 37.51 -3.38 21.52
N HIS A 205 38.46 -3.64 22.42
CA HIS A 205 38.20 -4.47 23.61
C HIS A 205 36.99 -4.05 24.46
N PRO A 206 36.63 -2.75 24.62
CA PRO A 206 35.42 -2.35 25.33
C PRO A 206 34.14 -2.94 24.74
N LEU A 207 34.12 -3.31 23.46
CA LEU A 207 32.94 -3.91 22.82
C LEU A 207 32.59 -5.29 23.37
N ILE A 208 33.54 -5.99 24.02
CA ILE A 208 33.26 -7.27 24.69
C ILE A 208 32.15 -7.10 25.74
N GLU A 209 31.95 -5.88 26.26
CA GLU A 209 30.87 -5.58 27.22
C GLU A 209 29.47 -5.87 26.71
N PHE A 210 29.26 -5.85 25.40
CA PHE A 210 27.96 -6.08 24.80
C PHE A 210 27.62 -7.57 24.60
N ILE A 211 28.56 -8.48 24.85
CA ILE A 211 28.37 -9.92 24.70
C ILE A 211 27.77 -10.50 25.98
N HIS A 212 26.68 -11.25 25.83
CA HIS A 212 26.06 -11.99 26.92
C HIS A 212 26.64 -13.41 27.03
N PHE A 213 27.66 -13.59 27.86
CA PHE A 213 28.43 -14.84 27.94
C PHE A 213 27.58 -16.07 28.28
N GLU A 214 26.47 -15.91 29.01
CA GLU A 214 25.59 -17.02 29.35
C GLU A 214 24.87 -17.66 28.15
N PHE A 215 24.86 -16.98 26.99
CA PHE A 215 24.30 -17.50 25.74
C PHE A 215 25.37 -17.85 24.71
N CYS A 216 26.65 -17.74 25.06
CA CYS A 216 27.76 -18.13 24.21
C CYS A 216 28.12 -19.61 24.36
N SER A 217 28.59 -20.21 23.28
CA SER A 217 29.18 -21.54 23.27
C SER A 217 30.52 -21.54 24.04
N LYS A 218 30.90 -22.71 24.56
CA LYS A 218 32.19 -22.88 25.23
C LYS A 218 33.37 -22.42 24.37
N GLN A 219 33.33 -22.68 23.06
CA GLN A 219 34.38 -22.26 22.13
C GLN A 219 34.57 -20.73 22.14
N ILE A 220 33.47 -19.96 22.10
CA ILE A 220 33.54 -18.49 22.15
C ILE A 220 34.09 -18.01 23.49
N ILE A 221 33.67 -18.62 24.59
CA ILE A 221 34.20 -18.29 25.92
C ILE A 221 35.70 -18.56 26.00
N ASP A 222 36.16 -19.70 25.49
CA ASP A 222 37.58 -20.04 25.42
C ASP A 222 38.36 -19.03 24.54
N GLU A 223 37.79 -18.58 23.42
CA GLU A 223 38.39 -17.52 22.59
C GLU A 223 38.51 -16.17 23.31
N ILE A 224 37.46 -15.73 24.00
CA ILE A 224 37.49 -14.48 24.79
C ILE A 224 38.50 -14.59 25.93
N GLN A 225 38.58 -15.75 26.59
CA GLN A 225 39.57 -16.00 27.64
C GLN A 225 41.00 -15.86 27.10
N ASN A 226 41.28 -16.38 25.91
CA ASN A 226 42.60 -16.27 25.27
C ASN A 226 42.97 -14.83 24.86
N LEU A 227 41.99 -13.93 24.70
CA LEU A 227 42.25 -12.51 24.45
C LEU A 227 42.58 -11.72 25.73
N THR A 228 42.40 -12.31 26.92
CA THR A 228 42.54 -11.61 28.19
C THR A 228 44.01 -11.30 28.53
N ASN A 229 44.30 -10.03 28.84
CA ASN A 229 45.59 -9.56 29.32
C ASN A 229 45.42 -8.51 30.44
N THR A 230 46.52 -7.97 30.95
CA THR A 230 46.49 -6.99 32.06
C THR A 230 45.80 -5.66 31.68
N GLY A 231 45.71 -5.33 30.39
CA GLY A 231 45.11 -4.08 29.88
C GLY A 231 43.60 -4.16 29.60
N ASN A 232 43.06 -5.34 29.30
CA ASN A 232 41.64 -5.50 28.95
C ASN A 232 40.82 -6.33 29.97
N CYS A 233 41.44 -6.74 31.09
CA CYS A 233 40.80 -7.56 32.11
C CYS A 233 39.48 -6.97 32.62
N LEU A 234 39.40 -5.63 32.78
CA LEU A 234 38.18 -4.97 33.24
C LEU A 234 37.02 -5.11 32.25
N SER A 235 37.31 -5.06 30.94
CA SER A 235 36.33 -5.22 29.86
C SER A 235 35.76 -6.64 29.75
N ILE A 236 36.42 -7.63 30.38
CA ILE A 236 36.01 -9.04 30.35
C ILE A 236 35.38 -9.47 31.68
N VAL A 237 35.90 -8.96 32.81
CA VAL A 237 35.39 -9.30 34.15
C VAL A 237 33.98 -8.76 34.39
N LYS A 238 33.69 -7.53 33.95
CA LYS A 238 32.36 -6.93 34.13
C LYS A 238 31.27 -7.72 33.38
N PRO A 239 31.44 -8.06 32.08
CA PRO A 239 30.44 -8.85 31.36
C PRO A 239 30.27 -10.25 31.93
N LEU A 240 31.34 -10.87 32.40
CA LEU A 240 31.28 -12.15 33.09
C LEU A 240 30.45 -12.05 34.38
N HIS A 241 30.68 -11.01 35.18
CA HIS A 241 29.89 -10.74 36.37
C HIS A 241 28.40 -10.55 36.04
N ASP A 242 28.09 -9.71 35.05
CA ASP A 242 26.71 -9.44 34.65
C ASP A 242 26.03 -10.71 34.08
N SER A 243 26.77 -11.53 33.35
CA SER A 243 26.29 -12.82 32.82
C SER A 243 25.98 -13.82 33.94
N LEU A 244 26.82 -13.87 34.98
CA LEU A 244 26.55 -14.69 36.18
C LEU A 244 25.28 -14.23 36.91
N LEU A 245 25.09 -12.92 37.07
CA LEU A 245 23.87 -12.38 37.67
C LEU A 245 22.62 -12.75 36.87
N ARG A 246 22.69 -12.67 35.53
CA ARG A 246 21.59 -13.09 34.65
C ARG A 246 21.32 -14.58 34.76
N ALA A 247 22.35 -15.44 34.72
CA ALA A 247 22.19 -16.89 34.80
C ALA A 247 21.52 -17.40 36.10
N ILE A 248 21.60 -16.63 37.20
CA ILE A 248 20.97 -16.97 38.48
C ILE A 248 19.48 -16.56 38.52
N ALA A 249 19.02 -15.69 37.61
CA ALA A 249 17.63 -15.22 37.59
C ALA A 249 16.67 -16.27 36.98
N PRO A 250 15.49 -16.51 37.59
CA PRO A 250 14.50 -17.42 37.01
C PRO A 250 13.89 -16.80 35.72
N ASN A 251 14.00 -17.51 34.59
CA ASN A 251 13.50 -17.16 33.24
C ASN A 251 14.36 -16.20 32.39
N THR A 252 15.66 -16.44 32.26
CA THR A 252 16.49 -15.72 31.26
C THR A 252 16.36 -16.31 29.86
N LEU A 253 15.43 -15.78 29.08
CA LEU A 253 15.48 -15.85 27.61
C LEU A 253 16.55 -14.86 27.14
N ASN A 254 17.38 -15.21 26.15
CA ASN A 254 18.29 -14.23 25.56
C ASN A 254 17.44 -13.11 24.92
N PRO A 255 17.55 -11.86 25.39
CA PRO A 255 16.76 -10.76 24.84
C PRO A 255 17.19 -10.39 23.40
N ARG A 256 18.35 -10.86 22.94
CA ARG A 256 18.99 -10.50 21.67
C ARG A 256 19.24 -11.68 20.71
N SER A 257 19.45 -12.91 21.19
CA SER A 257 19.63 -14.10 20.32
C SER A 257 18.35 -14.85 20.04
N PHE A 258 18.23 -15.35 18.80
CA PHE A 258 17.21 -16.33 18.42
C PHE A 258 17.80 -17.74 18.40
N ASP A 259 17.47 -18.56 19.40
CA ASP A 259 17.84 -19.97 19.48
C ASP A 259 17.10 -20.81 18.41
N PRO A 260 17.81 -21.41 17.42
CA PRO A 260 17.20 -22.25 16.39
C PRO A 260 16.52 -23.53 16.92
N GLU A 261 17.01 -24.12 18.01
CA GLU A 261 16.42 -25.33 18.60
C GLU A 261 15.09 -25.01 19.29
N ASN A 262 15.02 -23.87 19.99
CA ASN A 262 13.78 -23.36 20.56
C ASN A 262 12.80 -22.89 19.45
N LEU A 263 13.29 -22.31 18.34
CA LEU A 263 12.47 -21.98 17.18
C LEU A 263 11.79 -23.21 16.57
N SER A 264 12.53 -24.30 16.38
CA SER A 264 11.97 -25.55 15.86
C SER A 264 10.91 -26.12 16.81
N SER A 265 11.15 -26.05 18.13
CA SER A 265 10.18 -26.46 19.15
C SER A 265 8.91 -25.60 19.14
N ILE A 266 9.05 -24.26 19.11
CA ILE A 266 7.93 -23.32 19.05
C ILE A 266 7.14 -23.51 17.75
N ILE A 267 7.81 -23.56 16.60
CA ILE A 267 7.15 -23.78 15.30
C ILE A 267 6.46 -25.15 15.28
N SER A 268 7.04 -26.19 15.89
CA SER A 268 6.41 -27.50 16.05
C SER A 268 5.15 -27.45 16.91
N GLN A 269 5.16 -26.68 18.01
CA GLN A 269 3.96 -26.44 18.83
C GLN A 269 2.87 -25.73 18.03
N TYR A 270 3.20 -24.67 17.30
CA TYR A 270 2.22 -23.92 16.49
C TYR A 270 1.75 -24.69 15.24
N LYS A 271 2.54 -25.65 14.74
CA LYS A 271 2.11 -26.55 13.66
C LYS A 271 0.98 -27.47 14.08
N LEU A 272 1.02 -27.94 15.33
CA LEU A 272 -0.03 -28.73 15.98
C LEU A 272 -1.19 -27.86 16.50
N CYS A 273 -1.00 -26.55 16.60
CA CYS A 273 -2.04 -25.63 17.05
C CYS A 273 -3.18 -25.54 16.01
N GLU A 274 -4.40 -25.83 16.44
CA GLU A 274 -5.61 -25.62 15.63
C GLU A 274 -6.14 -24.18 15.76
N ASN A 275 -5.65 -23.40 16.73
CA ASN A 275 -6.11 -22.04 16.96
C ASN A 275 -5.40 -21.04 16.05
N PHE A 276 -6.10 -20.68 14.96
CA PHE A 276 -5.62 -19.67 14.00
C PHE A 276 -5.26 -18.32 14.65
N GLU A 277 -6.00 -17.85 15.65
CA GLU A 277 -5.71 -16.55 16.27
C GLU A 277 -4.37 -16.55 17.01
N ASN A 278 -3.99 -17.67 17.60
CA ASN A 278 -2.68 -17.83 18.23
C ASN A 278 -1.57 -17.83 17.17
N ILE A 279 -1.78 -18.52 16.04
CA ILE A 279 -0.85 -18.50 14.90
C ILE A 279 -0.71 -17.06 14.34
N TYR A 280 -1.82 -16.35 14.17
CA TYR A 280 -1.82 -14.96 13.71
C TYR A 280 -1.02 -14.05 14.67
N LYS A 281 -1.33 -14.10 15.97
CA LYS A 281 -0.62 -13.30 16.99
C LYS A 281 0.87 -13.60 17.05
N PHE A 282 1.23 -14.87 16.92
CA PHE A 282 2.61 -15.31 16.86
C PHE A 282 3.34 -14.70 15.66
N LEU A 283 2.78 -14.82 14.45
CA LEU A 283 3.38 -14.27 13.23
C LEU A 283 3.42 -12.73 13.25
N ASP A 284 2.40 -12.09 13.82
CA ASP A 284 2.40 -10.64 14.03
C ASP A 284 3.50 -10.19 15.00
N LYS A 285 3.71 -10.94 16.09
CA LYS A 285 4.79 -10.65 17.05
C LYS A 285 6.18 -10.85 16.43
N ILE A 286 6.36 -11.88 15.61
CA ILE A 286 7.61 -12.10 14.87
C ILE A 286 7.87 -10.95 13.90
N SER A 287 6.83 -10.52 13.18
CA SER A 287 6.88 -9.37 12.27
C SER A 287 7.20 -8.06 13.02
N GLU A 288 6.63 -7.86 14.21
CA GLU A 288 6.94 -6.72 15.10
C GLU A 288 8.41 -6.65 15.49
N ASN A 289 9.00 -7.81 15.81
CA ASN A 289 10.38 -7.90 16.23
C ASN A 289 11.37 -7.88 15.06
N GLY A 290 10.90 -7.72 13.80
CA GLY A 290 11.76 -7.71 12.62
C GLY A 290 12.44 -9.04 12.30
N ASN A 291 12.00 -10.16 12.91
CA ASN A 291 12.67 -11.44 12.77
C ASN A 291 12.25 -12.18 11.48
N GLN A 292 12.91 -11.81 10.38
CA GLN A 292 12.65 -12.42 9.07
C GLN A 292 13.01 -13.91 8.99
N ASP A 293 14.06 -14.37 9.67
CA ASP A 293 14.44 -15.79 9.64
C ASP A 293 13.36 -16.68 10.26
N MET A 294 12.77 -16.25 11.38
CA MET A 294 11.66 -16.94 12.02
C MET A 294 10.39 -16.88 11.17
N MET A 295 10.15 -15.77 10.48
CA MET A 295 9.06 -15.67 9.51
C MET A 295 9.26 -16.64 8.34
N ILE A 296 10.47 -16.75 7.79
CA ILE A 296 10.83 -17.71 6.73
C ILE A 296 10.69 -19.16 7.22
N GLN A 297 11.10 -19.46 8.45
CA GLN A 297 10.94 -20.80 9.02
C GLN A 297 9.46 -21.14 9.26
N ALA A 298 8.67 -20.19 9.78
CA ALA A 298 7.23 -20.36 9.96
C ALA A 298 6.51 -20.55 8.61
N TYR A 299 6.93 -19.83 7.57
CA TYR A 299 6.49 -20.03 6.19
C TYR A 299 6.83 -21.44 5.69
N LYS A 300 8.09 -21.88 5.79
CA LYS A 300 8.53 -23.23 5.38
C LYS A 300 7.81 -24.34 6.14
N ALA A 301 7.45 -24.10 7.40
CA ALA A 301 6.67 -25.03 8.22
C ALA A 301 5.16 -25.02 7.91
N GLY A 302 4.69 -24.13 7.03
CA GLY A 302 3.30 -24.04 6.59
C GLY A 302 2.38 -23.32 7.57
N LEU A 303 2.91 -22.53 8.51
CA LEU A 303 2.07 -21.77 9.45
C LEU A 303 1.31 -20.65 8.74
N THR A 304 1.93 -20.01 7.74
CA THR A 304 1.32 -18.90 7.01
C THR A 304 0.15 -19.33 6.11
N SER A 305 0.15 -20.60 5.67
CA SER A 305 -0.89 -21.20 4.83
C SER A 305 -2.02 -21.84 5.65
N LYS A 306 -1.89 -21.94 6.97
CA LYS A 306 -3.00 -22.33 7.86
C LYS A 306 -4.15 -21.35 7.65
N THR A 307 -5.37 -21.88 7.64
CA THR A 307 -6.57 -21.10 7.32
C THR A 307 -7.52 -21.02 8.52
N GLN A 308 -8.26 -19.92 8.58
CA GLN A 308 -9.34 -19.70 9.54
C GLN A 308 -10.70 -19.90 8.87
N ASN A 309 -11.70 -20.26 9.70
CA ASN A 309 -13.13 -20.12 9.46
C ASN A 309 -13.67 -20.85 8.21
N LYS A 310 -14.97 -20.69 7.94
CA LYS A 310 -15.66 -21.34 6.81
C LYS A 310 -15.14 -20.90 5.43
N PHE A 311 -14.50 -19.74 5.35
CA PHE A 311 -13.95 -19.14 4.14
C PHE A 311 -12.51 -19.57 3.84
N ALA A 312 -11.85 -20.32 4.73
CA ALA A 312 -10.46 -20.77 4.56
C ALA A 312 -9.47 -19.60 4.29
N ARG A 313 -9.59 -18.50 5.03
CA ARG A 313 -8.68 -17.36 4.92
C ARG A 313 -7.35 -17.67 5.60
N ASN A 314 -6.24 -17.59 4.87
CA ASN A 314 -4.91 -17.70 5.45
C ASN A 314 -4.48 -16.41 6.19
N VAL A 315 -3.27 -16.40 6.75
CA VAL A 315 -2.75 -15.28 7.56
C VAL A 315 -2.64 -14.00 6.72
N LEU A 316 -2.22 -14.10 5.45
CA LEU A 316 -2.11 -12.94 4.57
C LEU A 316 -3.47 -12.30 4.26
N HIS A 317 -4.51 -13.10 4.04
CA HIS A 317 -5.88 -12.61 3.89
C HIS A 317 -6.34 -11.84 5.14
N VAL A 318 -6.15 -12.41 6.33
CA VAL A 318 -6.58 -11.80 7.59
C VAL A 318 -5.77 -10.55 7.91
N ALA A 319 -4.46 -10.55 7.66
CA ALA A 319 -3.60 -9.38 7.84
C ALA A 319 -4.03 -8.23 6.92
N SER A 320 -4.37 -8.53 5.67
CA SER A 320 -4.85 -7.55 4.70
C SER A 320 -6.23 -6.99 5.06
N MET A 321 -7.13 -7.86 5.53
CA MET A 321 -8.46 -7.49 6.03
C MET A 321 -8.40 -6.63 7.31
N ARG A 322 -7.40 -6.84 8.17
CA ARG A 322 -7.19 -6.06 9.41
C ARG A 322 -6.33 -4.80 9.19
N GLY A 323 -5.79 -4.60 7.99
CA GLY A 323 -4.92 -3.46 7.69
C GLY A 323 -3.53 -3.53 8.34
N ASN A 324 -3.08 -4.71 8.75
CA ASN A 324 -1.77 -4.89 9.37
C ASN A 324 -0.66 -4.88 8.30
N LEU A 325 -0.27 -3.68 7.87
CA LEU A 325 0.74 -3.49 6.82
C LEU A 325 2.07 -4.14 7.16
N ARG A 326 2.51 -4.07 8.41
CA ARG A 326 3.78 -4.65 8.88
C ARG A 326 3.82 -6.16 8.63
N LEU A 327 2.77 -6.86 9.08
CA LEU A 327 2.65 -8.30 8.87
C LEU A 327 2.49 -8.66 7.39
N VAL A 328 1.71 -7.89 6.63
CA VAL A 328 1.60 -8.08 5.17
C VAL A 328 2.99 -7.99 4.50
N LYS A 329 3.80 -6.98 4.84
CA LYS A 329 5.17 -6.84 4.31
C LYS A 329 6.02 -8.08 4.61
N SER A 330 6.09 -8.48 5.88
CA SER A 330 6.89 -9.63 6.29
C SER A 330 6.45 -10.95 5.64
N LEU A 331 5.14 -11.16 5.45
CA LEU A 331 4.61 -12.37 4.81
C LEU A 331 4.94 -12.42 3.31
N ILE A 332 4.90 -11.28 2.62
CA ILE A 332 5.25 -11.20 1.20
C ILE A 332 6.76 -11.39 1.00
N GLU A 333 7.57 -10.74 1.84
CA GLU A 333 9.04 -10.86 1.83
C GLU A 333 9.51 -12.30 2.09
N CYS A 334 8.79 -13.08 2.90
CA CYS A 334 9.11 -14.49 3.15
C CYS A 334 8.62 -15.44 2.04
N GLY A 335 7.94 -14.93 1.01
CA GLY A 335 7.52 -15.70 -0.17
C GLY A 335 6.07 -16.18 -0.18
N CYS A 336 5.18 -15.66 0.69
CA CYS A 336 3.76 -15.97 0.58
C CYS A 336 3.19 -15.53 -0.77
N ASP A 337 2.32 -16.34 -1.36
CA ASP A 337 1.63 -15.98 -2.59
C ASP A 337 0.67 -14.81 -2.35
N LYS A 338 1.02 -13.65 -2.92
CA LYS A 338 0.26 -12.41 -2.86
C LYS A 338 -1.09 -12.44 -3.58
N ASN A 339 -1.27 -13.40 -4.49
CA ASN A 339 -2.50 -13.60 -5.27
C ASN A 339 -3.28 -14.84 -4.81
N THR A 340 -2.99 -15.35 -3.62
CA THR A 340 -3.74 -16.43 -2.99
C THR A 340 -5.23 -16.10 -2.89
N PHE A 341 -6.10 -17.12 -2.97
CA PHE A 341 -7.55 -16.98 -2.89
C PHE A 341 -8.10 -17.68 -1.66
N ASP A 342 -9.10 -17.06 -1.01
CA ASP A 342 -9.95 -17.74 -0.03
C ASP A 342 -11.08 -18.55 -0.74
N LYS A 343 -11.90 -19.29 0.01
CA LYS A 343 -13.03 -20.07 -0.56
C LYS A 343 -14.07 -19.21 -1.25
N SER A 344 -14.15 -17.91 -0.90
CA SER A 344 -15.03 -16.93 -1.54
C SER A 344 -14.30 -16.17 -2.65
N LYS A 345 -13.11 -16.63 -3.06
CA LYS A 345 -12.31 -16.12 -4.18
C LYS A 345 -11.84 -14.68 -3.97
N PHE A 346 -11.77 -14.23 -2.72
CA PHE A 346 -11.12 -12.96 -2.39
C PHE A 346 -9.61 -13.13 -2.34
N THR A 347 -8.87 -12.17 -2.88
CA THR A 347 -7.42 -12.04 -2.73
C THR A 347 -7.09 -11.16 -1.52
N PRO A 348 -5.85 -11.17 -1.02
CA PRO A 348 -5.36 -10.19 -0.05
C PRO A 348 -5.66 -8.74 -0.50
N LEU A 349 -5.45 -8.43 -1.78
CA LEU A 349 -5.71 -7.10 -2.34
C LEU A 349 -7.20 -6.74 -2.33
N SER A 350 -8.09 -7.67 -2.69
CA SER A 350 -9.53 -7.39 -2.69
C SER A 350 -10.12 -7.26 -1.27
N LEU A 351 -9.58 -8.01 -0.28
CA LEU A 351 -9.91 -7.80 1.13
C LEU A 351 -9.42 -6.46 1.66
N ALA A 352 -8.14 -6.10 1.46
CA ALA A 352 -7.65 -4.78 1.86
C ALA A 352 -8.47 -3.64 1.21
N SER A 353 -8.91 -3.85 -0.04
CA SER A 353 -9.73 -2.91 -0.78
C SER A 353 -11.15 -2.79 -0.23
N ALA A 354 -11.79 -3.90 0.15
CA ALA A 354 -13.11 -3.91 0.78
C ALA A 354 -13.13 -3.17 2.14
N TYR A 355 -12.07 -3.33 2.92
CA TYR A 355 -11.97 -2.76 4.28
C TYR A 355 -11.28 -1.39 4.34
N GLY A 356 -10.90 -0.82 3.18
CA GLY A 356 -10.41 0.57 3.11
C GLY A 356 -8.96 0.78 3.53
N HIS A 357 -8.15 -0.28 3.59
CA HIS A 357 -6.77 -0.20 4.04
C HIS A 357 -5.83 0.26 2.93
N ILE A 358 -5.88 1.55 2.60
CA ILE A 358 -5.19 2.15 1.46
C ILE A 358 -3.67 1.87 1.43
N GLU A 359 -2.99 1.89 2.57
CA GLU A 359 -1.54 1.63 2.61
C GLU A 359 -1.20 0.16 2.32
N VAL A 360 -2.07 -0.78 2.72
CA VAL A 360 -1.94 -2.20 2.34
C VAL A 360 -2.21 -2.38 0.84
N VAL A 361 -3.24 -1.72 0.31
CA VAL A 361 -3.58 -1.74 -1.13
C VAL A 361 -2.40 -1.22 -1.97
N LYS A 362 -1.82 -0.07 -1.59
CA LYS A 362 -0.63 0.50 -2.24
C LYS A 362 0.52 -0.47 -2.24
N TYR A 363 0.88 -1.01 -1.07
CA TYR A 363 2.00 -1.94 -0.95
C TYR A 363 1.80 -3.21 -1.77
N LEU A 364 0.64 -3.87 -1.66
CA LEU A 364 0.32 -5.09 -2.42
C LEU A 364 0.42 -4.84 -3.92
N PHE A 365 -0.05 -3.68 -4.40
CA PHE A 365 0.11 -3.30 -5.80
C PHE A 365 1.58 -3.09 -6.19
N THR A 366 2.36 -2.36 -5.38
CA THR A 366 3.79 -2.11 -5.62
C THR A 366 4.60 -3.40 -5.73
N VAL A 367 4.26 -4.43 -4.94
CA VAL A 367 4.91 -5.77 -5.02
C VAL A 367 4.32 -6.65 -6.12
N GLY A 368 3.45 -6.12 -6.98
CA GLY A 368 2.92 -6.79 -8.16
C GLY A 368 1.76 -7.76 -7.90
N ALA A 369 0.94 -7.52 -6.88
CA ALA A 369 -0.35 -8.23 -6.75
C ALA A 369 -1.26 -7.87 -7.93
N ASP A 370 -2.05 -8.83 -8.40
CA ASP A 370 -2.93 -8.65 -9.54
C ASP A 370 -4.09 -7.71 -9.18
N LYS A 371 -4.12 -6.54 -9.82
CA LYS A 371 -5.17 -5.52 -9.64
C LYS A 371 -6.55 -5.96 -10.15
N GLU A 372 -6.61 -7.00 -10.98
CA GLU A 372 -7.84 -7.65 -11.43
C GLU A 372 -8.05 -9.02 -10.76
N GLY A 373 -7.22 -9.33 -9.75
CA GLY A 373 -7.14 -10.62 -9.08
C GLY A 373 -8.52 -11.16 -8.71
N SER A 374 -8.96 -12.12 -9.53
CA SER A 374 -10.16 -12.92 -9.41
C SER A 374 -9.79 -14.30 -9.92
N ASP A 375 -10.42 -15.36 -9.40
CA ASP A 375 -9.89 -16.71 -9.49
C ASP A 375 -9.98 -17.36 -10.89
N GLY A 376 -10.40 -16.63 -11.92
CA GLY A 376 -10.27 -16.98 -13.34
C GLY A 376 -11.02 -18.23 -13.83
N PHE A 377 -11.49 -19.08 -12.91
CA PHE A 377 -11.98 -20.43 -13.19
C PHE A 377 -13.48 -20.63 -12.92
N ASP A 378 -14.17 -19.68 -12.31
CA ASP A 378 -15.63 -19.68 -12.18
C ASP A 378 -16.14 -18.24 -12.06
N ASP A 379 -17.46 -18.04 -12.18
CA ASP A 379 -18.13 -16.74 -12.31
C ASP A 379 -17.82 -15.69 -11.20
N ASN A 380 -17.04 -15.98 -10.16
CA ASN A 380 -16.82 -15.08 -9.02
C ASN A 380 -15.75 -13.99 -9.23
N LYS A 381 -16.08 -13.02 -10.08
CA LYS A 381 -15.20 -11.91 -10.51
C LYS A 381 -15.21 -10.69 -9.57
N ASN A 382 -15.10 -10.89 -8.26
CA ASN A 382 -15.04 -9.78 -7.30
C ASN A 382 -13.67 -9.09 -7.30
N THR A 383 -13.41 -8.25 -8.31
CA THR A 383 -12.16 -7.49 -8.42
C THR A 383 -11.98 -6.54 -7.23
N PRO A 384 -10.74 -6.14 -6.88
CA PRO A 384 -10.48 -5.13 -5.87
C PRO A 384 -11.31 -3.84 -6.03
N LEU A 385 -11.52 -3.38 -7.26
CA LEU A 385 -12.32 -2.19 -7.56
C LEU A 385 -13.81 -2.40 -7.27
N ILE A 386 -14.37 -3.57 -7.62
CA ILE A 386 -15.74 -3.95 -7.26
C ILE A 386 -15.87 -4.00 -5.73
N CYS A 387 -14.94 -4.65 -5.05
CA CYS A 387 -14.92 -4.74 -3.58
C CYS A 387 -14.91 -3.37 -2.92
N ALA A 388 -13.96 -2.50 -3.26
CA ALA A 388 -13.88 -1.15 -2.73
C ALA A 388 -15.17 -0.35 -2.98
N SER A 389 -15.79 -0.54 -4.14
CA SER A 389 -17.03 0.16 -4.50
C SER A 389 -18.25 -0.35 -3.73
N THR A 390 -18.33 -1.67 -3.50
CA THR A 390 -19.40 -2.32 -2.73
C THR A 390 -19.37 -1.95 -1.24
N TYR A 391 -18.19 -1.65 -0.69
CA TYR A 391 -17.99 -1.34 0.73
C TYR A 391 -17.66 0.14 0.99
N ASN A 392 -17.99 1.04 0.06
CA ASN A 392 -17.89 2.49 0.19
C ASN A 392 -16.48 3.05 0.44
N GLN A 393 -15.44 2.44 -0.14
CA GLN A 393 -14.05 2.84 0.08
C GLN A 393 -13.55 3.82 -0.99
N LEU A 394 -14.02 5.07 -0.95
CA LEU A 394 -13.77 6.08 -2.00
C LEU A 394 -12.27 6.29 -2.31
N GLU A 395 -11.43 6.41 -1.28
CA GLU A 395 -9.99 6.64 -1.48
C GLU A 395 -9.29 5.46 -2.14
N VAL A 396 -9.70 4.24 -1.80
CA VAL A 396 -9.23 3.02 -2.49
C VAL A 396 -9.73 3.00 -3.93
N VAL A 397 -11.00 3.33 -4.20
CA VAL A 397 -11.54 3.41 -5.56
C VAL A 397 -10.75 4.39 -6.42
N LYS A 398 -10.46 5.60 -5.90
CA LYS A 398 -9.64 6.61 -6.59
C LYS A 398 -8.25 6.07 -6.93
N TYR A 399 -7.59 5.44 -5.97
CA TYR A 399 -6.27 4.86 -6.18
C TYR A 399 -6.28 3.73 -7.21
N LEU A 400 -7.20 2.76 -7.09
CA LEU A 400 -7.34 1.64 -8.04
C LEU A 400 -7.59 2.11 -9.47
N ILE A 401 -8.43 3.15 -9.66
CA ILE A 401 -8.63 3.77 -10.97
C ILE A 401 -7.34 4.43 -11.49
N THR A 402 -6.59 5.10 -10.63
CA THR A 402 -5.32 5.78 -11.00
C THR A 402 -4.28 4.78 -11.50
N ILE A 403 -4.23 3.58 -10.93
CA ILE A 403 -3.34 2.49 -11.38
C ILE A 403 -3.92 1.66 -12.53
N GLY A 404 -5.03 2.09 -13.12
CA GLY A 404 -5.64 1.51 -14.31
C GLY A 404 -6.42 0.22 -14.06
N ALA A 405 -7.13 0.10 -12.93
CA ALA A 405 -8.08 -0.98 -12.72
C ALA A 405 -9.26 -0.90 -13.71
N ASN A 406 -9.78 -2.06 -14.13
CA ASN A 406 -10.82 -2.14 -15.15
C ASN A 406 -12.21 -1.75 -14.59
N LYS A 407 -12.62 -0.50 -14.80
CA LYS A 407 -13.96 0.00 -14.44
C LYS A 407 -15.13 -0.70 -15.16
N LYS A 408 -14.87 -1.49 -16.20
CA LYS A 408 -15.87 -2.31 -16.93
C LYS A 408 -15.93 -3.75 -16.44
N ALA A 409 -15.08 -4.15 -15.49
CA ALA A 409 -15.14 -5.47 -14.88
C ALA A 409 -16.53 -5.70 -14.27
N LYS A 410 -16.98 -6.95 -14.33
CA LYS A 410 -18.29 -7.39 -13.83
C LYS A 410 -18.09 -8.51 -12.84
N ASP A 411 -18.86 -8.52 -11.76
CA ASP A 411 -18.93 -9.63 -10.79
C ASP A 411 -19.73 -10.83 -11.34
N GLU A 412 -19.95 -11.84 -10.51
CA GLU A 412 -20.71 -13.08 -10.85
C GLU A 412 -22.14 -12.82 -11.30
N ASN A 413 -22.72 -11.70 -10.88
CA ASN A 413 -24.07 -11.31 -11.25
C ASN A 413 -24.08 -10.38 -12.46
N GLY A 414 -22.92 -10.14 -13.09
CA GLY A 414 -22.76 -9.22 -14.22
C GLY A 414 -22.71 -7.75 -13.81
N LYS A 415 -22.59 -7.42 -12.52
CA LYS A 415 -22.66 -6.04 -12.02
C LYS A 415 -21.28 -5.40 -12.01
N THR A 416 -21.20 -4.15 -12.47
CA THR A 416 -19.96 -3.36 -12.44
C THR A 416 -19.73 -2.73 -11.07
N SER A 417 -18.55 -2.15 -10.87
CA SER A 417 -18.24 -1.35 -9.67
C SER A 417 -19.24 -0.20 -9.44
N LEU A 418 -19.62 0.50 -10.52
CA LEU A 418 -20.64 1.57 -10.44
C LEU A 418 -22.01 0.99 -10.10
N PHE A 419 -22.38 -0.14 -10.70
CA PHE A 419 -23.66 -0.81 -10.38
C PHE A 419 -23.75 -1.11 -8.88
N ASN A 420 -22.71 -1.74 -8.31
CA ASN A 420 -22.66 -2.08 -6.90
C ASN A 420 -22.70 -0.84 -5.99
N ALA A 421 -21.96 0.22 -6.32
CA ALA A 421 -22.01 1.48 -5.57
C ALA A 421 -23.42 2.11 -5.55
N LEU A 422 -24.10 2.13 -6.71
CA LEU A 422 -25.45 2.68 -6.85
C LEU A 422 -26.46 1.90 -6.00
N ILE A 423 -26.51 0.57 -6.11
CA ILE A 423 -27.50 -0.25 -5.37
C ILE A 423 -27.25 -0.29 -3.86
N LYS A 424 -26.04 0.03 -3.40
CA LYS A 424 -25.69 0.18 -1.97
C LYS A 424 -25.87 1.60 -1.45
N GLY A 425 -26.27 2.56 -2.29
CA GLY A 425 -26.46 3.96 -1.90
C GLY A 425 -25.14 4.71 -1.64
N HIS A 426 -24.01 4.21 -2.15
CA HIS A 426 -22.69 4.81 -1.98
C HIS A 426 -22.49 5.96 -2.97
N THR A 427 -23.15 7.08 -2.68
CA THR A 427 -23.29 8.21 -3.60
C THR A 427 -21.97 8.82 -4.04
N ASP A 428 -21.01 9.01 -3.13
CA ASP A 428 -19.72 9.63 -3.46
C ASP A 428 -18.84 8.75 -4.36
N VAL A 429 -18.83 7.43 -4.10
CA VAL A 429 -18.20 6.46 -5.01
C VAL A 429 -18.86 6.48 -6.39
N ALA A 430 -20.20 6.49 -6.43
CA ALA A 430 -20.95 6.55 -7.68
C ALA A 430 -20.67 7.85 -8.46
N LYS A 431 -20.67 9.01 -7.81
CA LYS A 431 -20.32 10.31 -8.43
C LYS A 431 -18.93 10.25 -9.04
N TYR A 432 -17.96 9.74 -8.30
CA TYR A 432 -16.59 9.62 -8.79
C TYR A 432 -16.52 8.69 -10.02
N LEU A 433 -17.10 7.49 -9.94
CA LEU A 433 -17.10 6.53 -11.05
C LEU A 433 -17.81 7.09 -12.31
N ILE A 434 -18.91 7.83 -12.14
CA ILE A 434 -19.60 8.52 -13.24
C ILE A 434 -18.73 9.64 -13.82
N SER A 435 -18.05 10.43 -12.97
CA SER A 435 -17.18 11.52 -13.42
C SER A 435 -16.02 11.05 -14.29
N ILE A 436 -15.55 9.81 -14.08
CA ILE A 436 -14.53 9.17 -14.91
C ILE A 436 -15.14 8.36 -16.08
N GLY A 437 -16.44 8.48 -16.35
CA GLY A 437 -17.11 7.85 -17.50
C GLY A 437 -17.40 6.35 -17.33
N ALA A 438 -17.72 5.87 -16.12
CA ALA A 438 -18.31 4.53 -15.96
C ALA A 438 -19.75 4.51 -16.51
N ASN A 439 -20.15 3.38 -17.11
CA ASN A 439 -21.47 3.25 -17.73
C ASN A 439 -22.57 3.11 -16.65
N LYS A 440 -23.36 4.17 -16.46
CA LYS A 440 -24.53 4.20 -15.56
C LYS A 440 -25.68 3.27 -16.01
N GLU A 441 -25.72 2.90 -17.30
CA GLU A 441 -26.69 1.96 -17.88
C GLU A 441 -26.10 0.55 -18.04
N ALA A 442 -25.06 0.20 -17.27
CA ALA A 442 -24.48 -1.12 -17.32
C ALA A 442 -25.52 -2.18 -16.91
N LYS A 443 -25.67 -3.20 -17.75
CA LYS A 443 -26.58 -4.31 -17.53
C LYS A 443 -25.92 -5.48 -16.80
N ASN A 444 -26.62 -6.03 -15.82
CA ASN A 444 -26.25 -7.27 -15.12
C ASN A 444 -26.57 -8.51 -16.00
N ASN A 445 -26.40 -9.74 -15.48
CA ASN A 445 -26.66 -10.97 -16.25
C ASN A 445 -28.13 -11.16 -16.67
N ASP A 446 -29.07 -10.50 -15.97
CA ASP A 446 -30.51 -10.52 -16.31
C ASP A 446 -30.92 -9.36 -17.23
N ASP A 447 -29.94 -8.65 -17.81
CA ASP A 447 -30.13 -7.41 -18.56
C ASP A 447 -30.76 -6.25 -17.77
N MET A 448 -30.73 -6.31 -16.43
CA MET A 448 -31.22 -5.23 -15.57
C MET A 448 -30.21 -4.09 -15.48
N THR A 449 -30.70 -2.85 -15.64
CA THR A 449 -29.95 -1.62 -15.29
C THR A 449 -29.98 -1.38 -13.77
N PRO A 450 -29.14 -0.49 -13.21
CA PRO A 450 -29.21 -0.13 -11.80
C PRO A 450 -30.60 0.39 -11.39
N LEU A 451 -31.28 1.15 -12.27
CA LEU A 451 -32.64 1.66 -12.02
C LEU A 451 -33.64 0.52 -11.88
N MET A 452 -33.60 -0.46 -12.78
CA MET A 452 -34.44 -1.65 -12.70
C MET A 452 -34.20 -2.44 -11.42
N TYR A 453 -32.93 -2.68 -11.07
CA TYR A 453 -32.58 -3.45 -9.88
C TYR A 453 -33.03 -2.74 -8.60
N ALA A 454 -32.82 -1.43 -8.49
CA ALA A 454 -33.31 -0.64 -7.37
C ALA A 454 -34.85 -0.66 -7.30
N SER A 455 -35.53 -0.63 -8.44
CA SER A 455 -36.99 -0.67 -8.51
C SER A 455 -37.57 -2.02 -8.11
N TYR A 456 -36.92 -3.12 -8.52
CA TYR A 456 -37.27 -4.48 -8.14
C TYR A 456 -37.15 -4.73 -6.62
N ASN A 457 -36.18 -4.10 -5.95
CA ASN A 457 -35.98 -4.26 -4.50
C ASN A 457 -36.65 -3.18 -3.64
N GLY A 458 -37.36 -2.21 -4.24
CA GLY A 458 -38.07 -1.16 -3.50
C GLY A 458 -37.15 -0.08 -2.91
N TYR A 459 -35.94 0.11 -3.44
CA TYR A 459 -34.99 1.08 -2.92
C TYR A 459 -35.28 2.50 -3.42
N LEU A 460 -36.34 3.13 -2.90
CA LEU A 460 -36.84 4.44 -3.37
C LEU A 460 -35.77 5.54 -3.40
N ASP A 461 -34.94 5.66 -2.36
CA ASP A 461 -33.90 6.68 -2.30
C ASP A 461 -32.82 6.46 -3.37
N THR A 462 -32.48 5.20 -3.64
CA THR A 462 -31.58 4.82 -4.74
C THR A 462 -32.21 5.14 -6.10
N VAL A 463 -33.51 4.88 -6.28
CA VAL A 463 -34.24 5.24 -7.51
C VAL A 463 -34.23 6.76 -7.74
N LYS A 464 -34.54 7.56 -6.70
CA LYS A 464 -34.47 9.02 -6.75
C LYS A 464 -33.08 9.53 -7.11
N TYR A 465 -32.06 8.94 -6.49
CA TYR A 465 -30.68 9.29 -6.78
C TYR A 465 -30.29 8.94 -8.22
N LEU A 466 -30.66 7.75 -8.70
CA LEU A 466 -30.42 7.32 -10.08
C LEU A 466 -31.09 8.25 -11.09
N ALA A 467 -32.32 8.69 -10.81
CA ALA A 467 -33.07 9.61 -11.67
C ALA A 467 -32.35 10.96 -11.88
N THR A 468 -31.50 11.40 -10.95
CA THR A 468 -30.69 12.63 -11.12
C THR A 468 -29.71 12.53 -12.29
N PHE A 469 -29.36 11.31 -12.72
CA PHE A 469 -28.50 11.09 -13.87
C PHE A 469 -29.26 10.97 -15.19
N GLN A 470 -30.59 11.14 -15.22
CA GLN A 470 -31.42 10.97 -16.43
C GLN A 470 -31.15 9.61 -17.13
N PRO A 471 -31.44 8.48 -16.46
CA PRO A 471 -31.31 7.16 -17.05
C PRO A 471 -32.39 6.92 -18.12
N ASP A 472 -32.23 5.87 -18.92
CA ASP A 472 -33.33 5.39 -19.77
C ASP A 472 -34.39 4.70 -18.90
N ILE A 473 -35.46 5.46 -18.59
CA ILE A 473 -36.57 5.01 -17.74
C ILE A 473 -37.33 3.84 -18.40
N GLU A 474 -37.31 3.76 -19.74
CA GLU A 474 -38.02 2.77 -20.55
C GLU A 474 -37.12 1.63 -21.04
N ALA A 475 -35.90 1.54 -20.51
CA ALA A 475 -35.03 0.41 -20.72
C ALA A 475 -35.78 -0.90 -20.40
N ARG A 476 -35.40 -1.99 -21.06
CA ARG A 476 -35.97 -3.33 -20.85
C ARG A 476 -34.90 -4.36 -20.53
N ASN A 477 -35.22 -5.23 -19.57
CA ASN A 477 -34.43 -6.41 -19.26
C ASN A 477 -34.74 -7.56 -20.26
N SER A 478 -34.14 -8.73 -20.04
CA SER A 478 -34.25 -9.90 -20.95
C SER A 478 -35.69 -10.44 -21.08
N ARG A 479 -36.57 -10.13 -20.12
CA ARG A 479 -38.00 -10.48 -20.12
C ARG A 479 -38.89 -9.35 -20.65
N GLY A 480 -38.31 -8.24 -21.09
CA GLY A 480 -39.06 -7.07 -21.55
C GLY A 480 -39.55 -6.14 -20.43
N TYR A 481 -39.16 -6.38 -19.17
CA TYR A 481 -39.67 -5.62 -18.03
C TYR A 481 -38.93 -4.28 -17.91
N THR A 482 -39.70 -3.21 -17.69
CA THR A 482 -39.18 -1.87 -17.35
C THR A 482 -39.02 -1.71 -15.83
N ALA A 483 -38.38 -0.63 -15.38
CA ALA A 483 -38.28 -0.30 -13.96
C ALA A 483 -39.66 -0.19 -13.28
N PHE A 484 -40.63 0.43 -13.95
CA PHE A 484 -42.00 0.55 -13.45
C PHE A 484 -42.67 -0.82 -13.33
N PHE A 485 -42.53 -1.66 -14.36
CA PHE A 485 -43.10 -3.01 -14.35
C PHE A 485 -42.56 -3.85 -13.18
N LEU A 486 -41.25 -3.79 -12.93
CA LEU A 486 -40.60 -4.49 -11.80
C LEU A 486 -41.09 -3.97 -10.44
N ALA A 487 -41.26 -2.66 -10.27
CA ALA A 487 -41.79 -2.08 -9.04
C ALA A 487 -43.24 -2.56 -8.78
N ILE A 488 -44.07 -2.62 -9.82
CA ILE A 488 -45.45 -3.15 -9.72
C ILE A 488 -45.46 -4.63 -9.37
N GLN A 489 -44.63 -5.44 -10.05
CA GLN A 489 -44.52 -6.88 -9.79
C GLN A 489 -44.22 -7.17 -8.31
N MET A 490 -43.35 -6.36 -7.70
CA MET A 490 -42.93 -6.51 -6.30
C MET A 490 -43.76 -5.65 -5.33
N SER A 491 -44.82 -4.99 -5.82
CA SER A 491 -45.73 -4.13 -5.03
C SER A 491 -45.05 -2.94 -4.32
N HIS A 492 -43.95 -2.43 -4.88
CA HIS A 492 -43.26 -1.23 -4.42
C HIS A 492 -43.92 0.02 -5.01
N PHE A 493 -45.12 0.35 -4.50
CA PHE A 493 -45.97 1.41 -5.07
C PHE A 493 -45.41 2.82 -4.91
N ASP A 494 -44.61 3.07 -3.86
CA ASP A 494 -43.88 4.32 -3.66
C ASP A 494 -42.83 4.56 -4.76
N VAL A 495 -42.08 3.51 -5.12
CA VAL A 495 -41.17 3.52 -6.26
C VAL A 495 -41.94 3.70 -7.57
N ALA A 496 -43.01 2.92 -7.77
CA ALA A 496 -43.84 3.03 -8.97
C ALA A 496 -44.39 4.46 -9.13
N GLN A 497 -44.87 5.09 -8.05
CA GLN A 497 -45.38 6.45 -8.05
C GLN A 497 -44.31 7.45 -8.45
N TYR A 498 -43.10 7.31 -7.89
CA TYR A 498 -41.98 8.16 -8.27
C TYR A 498 -41.58 7.97 -9.74
N LEU A 499 -41.51 6.73 -10.23
CA LEU A 499 -41.21 6.44 -11.64
C LEU A 499 -42.22 7.09 -12.59
N ILE A 500 -43.51 7.06 -12.26
CA ILE A 500 -44.54 7.80 -13.02
C ILE A 500 -44.29 9.31 -12.99
N SER A 501 -43.93 9.86 -11.83
CA SER A 501 -43.66 11.30 -11.69
C SER A 501 -42.49 11.78 -12.55
N ILE A 502 -41.56 10.88 -12.92
CA ILE A 502 -40.43 11.17 -13.82
C ILE A 502 -40.68 10.69 -15.26
N GLY A 503 -41.89 10.25 -15.60
CA GLY A 503 -42.30 9.97 -16.98
C GLY A 503 -42.33 8.49 -17.39
N ALA A 504 -42.28 7.53 -16.46
CA ALA A 504 -42.41 6.12 -16.81
C ALA A 504 -43.78 5.79 -17.44
N ASN A 505 -43.79 4.89 -18.42
CA ASN A 505 -44.99 4.43 -19.08
C ASN A 505 -45.72 3.36 -18.26
N LYS A 506 -46.83 3.74 -17.62
CA LYS A 506 -47.70 2.80 -16.89
C LYS A 506 -48.35 1.72 -17.77
N GLU A 507 -48.37 1.91 -19.08
CA GLU A 507 -48.89 0.97 -20.08
C GLU A 507 -47.76 0.23 -20.82
N ALA A 508 -46.55 0.17 -20.23
CA ALA A 508 -45.42 -0.54 -20.83
C ALA A 508 -45.79 -2.01 -21.10
N LYS A 509 -45.71 -2.40 -22.37
CA LYS A 509 -46.10 -3.73 -22.83
C LYS A 509 -44.94 -4.73 -22.83
N LEU A 510 -45.25 -5.96 -22.46
CA LEU A 510 -44.41 -7.14 -22.67
C LEU A 510 -44.49 -7.64 -24.12
N SER A 511 -43.75 -8.72 -24.44
CA SER A 511 -43.71 -9.31 -25.79
C SER A 511 -45.05 -9.87 -26.28
N ASN A 512 -45.94 -10.26 -25.36
CA ASN A 512 -47.31 -10.70 -25.62
C ASN A 512 -48.35 -9.56 -25.52
N ASP A 513 -47.91 -8.30 -25.59
CA ASP A 513 -48.72 -7.10 -25.37
C ASP A 513 -49.36 -6.98 -23.98
N GLU A 514 -48.93 -7.76 -22.98
CA GLU A 514 -49.43 -7.64 -21.62
C GLU A 514 -48.98 -6.32 -20.98
N THR A 515 -49.96 -5.60 -20.42
CA THR A 515 -49.72 -4.41 -19.61
C THR A 515 -49.48 -4.81 -18.15
N PRO A 516 -48.92 -3.92 -17.30
CA PRO A 516 -48.76 -4.20 -15.87
C PRO A 516 -50.08 -4.59 -15.19
N LEU A 517 -51.21 -4.05 -15.66
CA LEU A 517 -52.54 -4.37 -15.12
C LEU A 517 -53.00 -5.78 -15.48
N ILE A 518 -52.75 -6.22 -16.72
CA ILE A 518 -53.06 -7.60 -17.14
C ILE A 518 -52.20 -8.58 -16.33
N PHE A 519 -50.90 -8.31 -16.21
CA PHE A 519 -49.97 -9.15 -15.44
C PHE A 519 -50.34 -9.22 -13.94
N ALA A 520 -50.64 -8.09 -13.30
CA ALA A 520 -51.09 -8.07 -11.91
C ALA A 520 -52.40 -8.83 -11.71
N SER A 521 -53.29 -8.79 -12.71
CA SER A 521 -54.57 -9.47 -12.68
C SER A 521 -54.44 -10.98 -12.84
N GLU A 522 -53.52 -11.45 -13.69
CA GLU A 522 -53.20 -12.88 -13.85
C GLU A 522 -52.67 -13.49 -12.54
N ASN A 523 -51.77 -12.77 -11.88
CA ASN A 523 -51.13 -13.19 -10.64
C ASN A 523 -51.99 -12.97 -9.39
N GLY A 524 -53.20 -12.43 -9.52
CA GLY A 524 -54.11 -12.20 -8.40
C GLY A 524 -53.66 -11.11 -7.43
N ASN A 525 -52.72 -10.24 -7.83
CA ASN A 525 -52.21 -9.18 -6.98
C ASN A 525 -53.20 -8.01 -6.93
N ILE A 526 -54.22 -8.14 -6.08
CA ILE A 526 -55.31 -7.17 -5.94
C ILE A 526 -54.82 -5.76 -5.58
N GLU A 527 -53.79 -5.65 -4.76
CA GLU A 527 -53.26 -4.34 -4.35
C GLU A 527 -52.55 -3.65 -5.52
N ALA A 528 -51.79 -4.38 -6.34
CA ALA A 528 -51.22 -3.84 -7.57
C ALA A 528 -52.30 -3.46 -8.59
N VAL A 529 -53.36 -4.25 -8.72
CA VAL A 529 -54.52 -3.92 -9.57
C VAL A 529 -55.18 -2.62 -9.11
N LYS A 530 -55.50 -2.49 -7.81
CA LYS A 530 -56.08 -1.26 -7.24
C LYS A 530 -55.19 -0.05 -7.46
N TYR A 531 -53.88 -0.19 -7.23
CA TYR A 531 -52.90 0.86 -7.45
C TYR A 531 -52.83 1.29 -8.92
N LEU A 532 -52.74 0.34 -9.86
CA LEU A 532 -52.70 0.63 -11.30
C LEU A 532 -53.97 1.35 -11.76
N ILE A 533 -55.14 0.93 -11.29
CA ILE A 533 -56.41 1.61 -11.56
C ILE A 533 -56.42 3.02 -10.97
N SER A 534 -55.91 3.22 -9.75
CA SER A 534 -55.91 4.53 -9.11
C SER A 534 -55.02 5.55 -9.83
N ILE A 535 -53.94 5.09 -10.49
CA ILE A 535 -53.10 5.92 -11.35
C ILE A 535 -53.62 5.99 -12.81
N GLY A 536 -54.81 5.47 -13.08
CA GLY A 536 -55.50 5.55 -14.37
C GLY A 536 -54.92 4.64 -15.44
N ALA A 537 -54.52 3.41 -15.09
CA ALA A 537 -54.21 2.38 -16.09
C ALA A 537 -55.46 2.00 -16.90
N ASN A 538 -55.28 1.68 -18.17
CA ASN A 538 -56.38 1.30 -19.06
C ASN A 538 -56.89 -0.11 -18.74
N LYS A 539 -57.99 -0.18 -17.99
CA LYS A 539 -58.68 -1.44 -17.65
C LYS A 539 -59.19 -2.25 -18.86
N GLU A 540 -59.34 -1.61 -20.02
CA GLU A 540 -59.79 -2.23 -21.28
C GLU A 540 -58.63 -2.51 -22.25
N ALA A 541 -57.38 -2.34 -21.83
CA ALA A 541 -56.22 -2.75 -22.61
C ALA A 541 -56.29 -4.25 -22.90
N LYS A 542 -55.87 -4.64 -24.11
CA LYS A 542 -55.88 -6.03 -24.58
C LYS A 542 -54.46 -6.48 -24.87
N ASN A 543 -54.13 -7.69 -24.45
CA ASN A 543 -52.92 -8.38 -24.88
C ASN A 543 -53.06 -8.91 -26.32
N CYS A 544 -52.04 -9.60 -26.84
CA CYS A 544 -52.01 -10.07 -28.23
C CYS A 544 -53.08 -11.14 -28.53
N TYR A 545 -53.65 -11.76 -27.49
CA TYR A 545 -54.77 -12.70 -27.59
C TYR A 545 -56.14 -12.01 -27.53
N GLY A 546 -56.18 -10.68 -27.47
CA GLY A 546 -57.40 -9.89 -27.35
C GLY A 546 -58.04 -9.93 -25.96
N LYS A 547 -57.33 -10.42 -24.93
CA LYS A 547 -57.84 -10.59 -23.57
C LYS A 547 -57.54 -9.35 -22.72
N THR A 548 -58.54 -8.89 -21.96
CA THR A 548 -58.41 -7.79 -20.98
C THR A 548 -57.98 -8.32 -19.62
N ALA A 549 -57.64 -7.41 -18.70
CA ALA A 549 -57.32 -7.74 -17.31
C ALA A 549 -58.43 -8.55 -16.61
N LEU A 550 -59.71 -8.23 -16.87
CA LEU A 550 -60.84 -8.97 -16.32
C LEU A 550 -60.91 -10.41 -16.85
N ILE A 551 -60.71 -10.60 -18.16
CA ILE A 551 -60.74 -11.92 -18.80
C ILE A 551 -59.63 -12.79 -18.23
N ILE A 552 -58.41 -12.24 -18.15
CA ILE A 552 -57.24 -12.96 -17.62
C ILE A 552 -57.42 -13.30 -16.14
N ALA A 553 -57.93 -12.37 -15.31
CA ALA A 553 -58.24 -12.66 -13.91
C ALA A 553 -59.25 -13.79 -13.75
N ALA A 554 -60.27 -13.85 -14.60
CA ALA A 554 -61.28 -14.91 -14.58
C ALA A 554 -60.71 -16.27 -15.01
N GLU A 555 -59.90 -16.32 -16.07
CA GLU A 555 -59.22 -17.55 -16.51
C GLU A 555 -58.25 -18.09 -15.45
N SER A 556 -57.54 -17.18 -14.77
CA SER A 556 -56.63 -17.52 -13.67
C SER A 556 -57.35 -17.71 -12.32
N SER A 557 -58.69 -17.71 -12.28
CA SER A 557 -59.50 -17.91 -11.07
C SER A 557 -59.24 -16.90 -9.93
N GLN A 558 -58.85 -15.68 -10.27
CA GLN A 558 -58.51 -14.60 -9.32
C GLN A 558 -59.75 -13.83 -8.88
N LEU A 559 -60.57 -14.47 -8.02
CA LEU A 559 -61.90 -14.00 -7.63
C LEU A 559 -61.94 -12.54 -7.12
N GLU A 560 -60.99 -12.15 -6.27
CA GLU A 560 -60.98 -10.80 -5.69
C GLU A 560 -60.64 -9.72 -6.72
N VAL A 561 -59.75 -10.02 -7.67
CA VAL A 561 -59.46 -9.15 -8.81
C VAL A 561 -60.68 -9.03 -9.73
N VAL A 562 -61.35 -10.14 -10.03
CA VAL A 562 -62.57 -10.16 -10.85
C VAL A 562 -63.66 -9.29 -10.22
N LYS A 563 -63.96 -9.49 -8.93
CA LYS A 563 -64.94 -8.67 -8.20
C LYS A 563 -64.59 -7.18 -8.26
N TYR A 564 -63.32 -6.84 -8.01
CA TYR A 564 -62.87 -5.46 -8.03
C TYR A 564 -63.00 -4.82 -9.42
N LEU A 565 -62.49 -5.47 -10.48
CA LEU A 565 -62.57 -4.97 -11.85
C LEU A 565 -64.02 -4.79 -12.32
N ILE A 566 -64.93 -5.72 -11.95
CA ILE A 566 -66.36 -5.56 -12.20
C ILE A 566 -66.93 -4.35 -11.44
N SER A 567 -66.55 -4.17 -10.18
CA SER A 567 -67.07 -3.07 -9.34
C SER A 567 -66.71 -1.69 -9.89
N ILE A 568 -65.59 -1.56 -10.60
CA ILE A 568 -65.16 -0.32 -11.27
C ILE A 568 -65.62 -0.24 -12.74
N GLY A 569 -66.51 -1.13 -13.17
CA GLY A 569 -67.13 -1.13 -14.49
C GLY A 569 -66.18 -1.54 -15.63
N ALA A 570 -65.33 -2.54 -15.44
CA ALA A 570 -64.63 -3.19 -16.55
C ALA A 570 -65.61 -3.96 -17.45
N ASP A 571 -65.41 -3.93 -18.76
CA ASP A 571 -66.31 -4.57 -19.72
C ASP A 571 -66.31 -6.10 -19.57
N LYS A 572 -67.52 -6.65 -19.40
CA LYS A 572 -67.77 -8.10 -19.23
C LYS A 572 -67.87 -8.88 -20.54
N THR A 573 -67.63 -8.26 -21.70
CA THR A 573 -67.76 -8.91 -23.01
C THR A 573 -66.68 -9.98 -23.26
N ALA A 574 -66.82 -11.14 -22.61
CA ALA A 574 -65.98 -12.32 -22.80
C ALA A 574 -66.60 -13.34 -23.77
N LYS A 575 -65.77 -14.09 -24.51
CA LYS A 575 -66.18 -15.24 -25.34
C LYS A 575 -65.92 -16.55 -24.58
N GLY A 576 -66.83 -17.53 -24.64
CA GLY A 576 -66.58 -18.91 -24.15
C GLY A 576 -66.71 -19.12 -22.63
N GLU A 577 -65.85 -19.96 -22.05
CA GLU A 577 -65.87 -20.45 -20.65
C GLU A 577 -65.79 -19.32 -19.60
N VAL A 578 -65.12 -18.22 -19.93
CA VAL A 578 -65.04 -17.01 -19.08
C VAL A 578 -66.42 -16.41 -18.84
N LYS A 579 -67.35 -16.50 -19.80
CA LYS A 579 -68.74 -16.05 -19.64
C LYS A 579 -69.49 -16.87 -18.58
N ALA A 580 -69.22 -18.17 -18.49
CA ALA A 580 -69.83 -19.04 -17.48
C ALA A 580 -69.31 -18.69 -16.08
N TYR A 581 -67.99 -18.50 -15.93
CA TYR A 581 -67.39 -18.08 -14.66
C TYR A 581 -67.92 -16.71 -14.19
N LEU A 582 -67.96 -15.72 -15.10
CA LEU A 582 -68.51 -14.38 -14.81
C LEU A 582 -70.02 -14.36 -14.51
N GLN A 583 -70.78 -15.42 -14.84
CA GLN A 583 -72.20 -15.56 -14.49
C GLN A 583 -72.40 -16.17 -13.09
N THR A 584 -71.37 -16.80 -12.52
CA THR A 584 -71.42 -17.44 -11.20
C THR A 584 -71.00 -16.54 -10.03
N ILE A 585 -70.44 -15.36 -10.34
CA ILE A 585 -69.97 -14.32 -9.42
C ILE A 585 -70.83 -13.07 -9.64
#